data_AF-A0A7J4ENM2-F1
#
_entry.id   AF-A0A7J4ENM2-F1
#
_cell.length_a   1.000
_cell.length_b   1.000
_cell.length_c   1.000
_cell.angle_alpha   90.00
_cell.angle_beta   90.00
_cell.angle_gamma   90.00
#
_symmetry.space_group_name_H-M   'P 1'
#
loop_
_entity.id
_entity.type
_entity.pdbx_description
1 polymer ?
#
loop_
_entity_poly.entity_id
_entity_poly.type
_entity_poly.pdbx_seq_one_letter_code
_entity_poly.pdbx_strand_id
1 'polypeptide(L)'
;MNQPNKKKEQNTRDIISILDSIGITTDDIISTAMELYVPHPGVRILKKAREVFKKELDLALSDPNLGVLIYAGVLLEREGKEGKLPNISGSAYEKDLTFLIVDEVIGMSIAKYISGHKGMFEYLRFDKIKPGILKKLGPFMDDVIAGLIGGVSANMYTRGASEKGDMGEYIDLKDGIAG
;
A
#
# COMPACT_ATOMS: atom_id res chain seq x y z
N MET A 1 32.74 10.47 -30.97
CA MET A 1 31.32 10.12 -30.80
C MET A 1 30.81 10.90 -29.60
N ASN A 2 29.99 11.93 -29.84
CA ASN A 2 29.44 12.77 -28.78
C ASN A 2 28.44 11.97 -27.94
N GLN A 3 28.71 11.83 -26.64
CA GLN A 3 27.68 11.44 -25.69
C GLN A 3 26.60 12.54 -25.66
N PRO A 4 25.31 12.21 -25.74
CA PRO A 4 24.28 13.22 -25.62
C PRO A 4 24.31 13.79 -24.20
N ASN A 5 24.37 15.12 -24.13
CA ASN A 5 24.18 15.91 -22.92
C ASN A 5 22.98 15.38 -22.12
N LYS A 6 23.22 14.87 -20.91
CA LYS A 6 22.19 14.62 -19.91
C LYS A 6 21.55 15.96 -19.54
N LYS A 7 20.53 16.38 -20.30
CA LYS A 7 19.53 17.32 -19.78
C LYS A 7 19.01 16.71 -18.48
N LYS A 8 19.05 17.46 -17.37
CA LYS A 8 18.28 17.12 -16.16
C LYS A 8 16.84 16.93 -16.62
N GLU A 9 16.36 15.70 -16.67
CA GLU A 9 14.95 15.38 -16.89
C GLU A 9 14.16 16.08 -15.80
N GLN A 10 13.41 17.11 -16.19
CA GLN A 10 12.50 17.79 -15.30
C GLN A 10 11.19 17.00 -15.25
N ASN A 11 10.86 16.55 -14.04
CA ASN A 11 9.54 16.15 -13.56
C ASN A 11 8.95 14.84 -14.12
N THR A 12 9.52 13.70 -13.75
CA THR A 12 8.70 12.49 -13.53
C THR A 12 7.74 12.79 -12.38
N ARG A 13 6.44 12.94 -12.66
CA ARG A 13 5.42 13.04 -11.61
C ARG A 13 5.43 11.73 -10.83
N ASP A 14 5.95 11.76 -9.62
CA ASP A 14 5.96 10.61 -8.73
C ASP A 14 4.52 10.29 -8.29
N ILE A 15 4.21 9.00 -8.10
CA ILE A 15 2.88 8.54 -7.72
C ILE A 15 2.42 9.14 -6.39
N ILE A 16 3.34 9.37 -5.45
CA ILE A 16 3.04 10.05 -4.17
C ILE A 16 2.49 11.45 -4.42
N SER A 17 3.11 12.22 -5.34
CA SER A 17 2.65 13.57 -5.68
C SER A 17 1.27 13.57 -6.35
N ILE A 18 0.96 12.52 -7.12
CA ILE A 18 -0.36 12.36 -7.75
C ILE A 18 -1.41 12.06 -6.68
N LEU A 19 -1.14 11.12 -5.78
CA LEU A 19 -2.04 10.78 -4.66
C LEU A 19 -2.31 11.99 -3.76
N ASP A 20 -1.27 12.75 -3.43
CA ASP A 20 -1.40 13.97 -2.63
C ASP A 20 -2.28 15.02 -3.34
N SER A 21 -2.10 15.20 -4.66
CA SER A 21 -2.91 16.14 -5.44
C SER A 21 -4.41 15.81 -5.51
N ILE A 22 -4.78 14.56 -5.24
CA ILE A 22 -6.18 14.10 -5.16
C ILE A 22 -6.65 13.90 -3.72
N GLY A 23 -5.89 14.37 -2.73
CA GLY A 23 -6.28 14.41 -1.32
C GLY A 23 -5.98 13.12 -0.54
N ILE A 24 -5.04 12.29 -1.01
CA ILE A 24 -4.61 11.06 -0.34
C ILE A 24 -3.16 11.24 0.10
N THR A 25 -2.96 11.65 1.36
CA THR A 25 -1.61 11.91 1.87
C THR A 25 -0.93 10.62 2.34
N THR A 26 0.40 10.64 2.41
CA THR A 26 1.16 9.54 3.04
C THR A 26 0.74 9.32 4.49
N ASP A 27 0.38 10.38 5.22
CA ASP A 27 -0.10 10.25 6.60
C ASP A 27 -1.44 9.52 6.67
N ASP A 28 -2.37 9.81 5.76
CA ASP A 28 -3.66 9.13 5.68
C ASP A 28 -3.47 7.62 5.49
N ILE A 29 -2.57 7.22 4.58
CA ILE A 29 -2.26 5.80 4.30
C ILE A 29 -1.70 5.13 5.55
N ILE A 30 -0.71 5.75 6.20
CA ILE A 30 -0.07 5.20 7.40
C ILE A 30 -1.07 5.11 8.55
N SER A 31 -1.81 6.18 8.82
CA SER A 31 -2.77 6.25 9.91
C SER A 31 -3.90 5.24 9.72
N THR A 32 -4.36 5.05 8.48
CA THR A 32 -5.32 3.99 8.11
C THR A 32 -4.77 2.60 8.40
N ALA A 33 -3.52 2.30 8.02
CA ALA A 33 -2.88 1.03 8.32
C ALA A 33 -2.79 0.76 9.83
N MET A 34 -2.48 1.81 10.61
CA MET A 34 -2.32 1.71 12.05
C MET A 34 -3.64 1.50 12.80
N GLU A 35 -4.80 1.83 12.23
CA GLU A 35 -6.10 1.51 12.84
C GLU A 35 -6.32 0.00 12.99
N LEU A 36 -5.74 -0.81 12.10
CA LEU A 36 -5.82 -2.27 12.13
C LEU A 36 -4.52 -2.95 12.56
N TYR A 37 -3.56 -2.17 13.07
CA TYR A 37 -2.32 -2.73 13.57
C TYR A 37 -2.58 -3.69 14.75
N VAL A 38 -1.91 -4.85 14.70
CA VAL A 38 -1.90 -5.83 15.79
C VAL A 38 -0.46 -6.01 16.25
N PRO A 39 -0.15 -5.87 17.54
CA PRO A 39 1.20 -6.13 18.06
C PRO A 39 1.71 -7.51 17.67
N HIS A 40 2.88 -7.54 17.04
CA HIS A 40 3.54 -8.76 16.58
C HIS A 40 5.04 -8.71 16.88
N PRO A 41 5.75 -9.85 17.02
CA PRO A 41 7.22 -9.84 17.10
C PRO A 41 7.87 -8.93 16.05
N GLY A 42 8.79 -8.07 16.49
CA GLY A 42 9.47 -7.08 15.63
C GLY A 42 8.78 -5.72 15.52
N VAL A 43 7.46 -5.71 15.57
CA VAL A 43 6.63 -4.50 15.56
C VAL A 43 5.65 -4.58 16.74
N ARG A 44 6.18 -4.58 17.97
CA ARG A 44 5.38 -4.74 19.21
C ARG A 44 4.76 -3.44 19.69
N ILE A 45 5.39 -2.32 19.39
CA ILE A 45 4.92 -0.99 19.78
C ILE A 45 4.47 -0.23 18.54
N LEU A 46 3.39 0.53 18.69
CA LEU A 46 2.77 1.28 17.59
C LEU A 46 3.76 2.21 16.87
N LYS A 47 4.64 2.88 17.63
CA LYS A 47 5.66 3.76 17.08
C LYS A 47 6.60 3.03 16.11
N LYS A 48 7.13 1.88 16.50
CA LYS A 48 8.02 1.05 15.67
C LYS A 48 7.25 0.48 14.48
N ALA A 49 6.01 0.03 14.67
CA ALA A 49 5.16 -0.43 13.57
C ALA A 49 4.97 0.66 12.51
N ARG A 50 4.67 1.89 12.94
CA ARG A 50 4.53 3.06 12.06
C ARG A 50 5.81 3.37 11.29
N GLU A 51 6.97 3.32 11.94
CA GLU A 51 8.28 3.54 11.32
C GLU A 51 8.60 2.46 10.27
N VAL A 52 8.38 1.18 10.61
CA VAL A 52 8.62 0.06 9.69
C VAL A 52 7.63 0.10 8.52
N PHE A 53 6.34 0.35 8.77
CA PHE A 53 5.34 0.51 7.73
C PHE A 53 5.72 1.63 6.76
N LYS A 54 6.14 2.79 7.26
CA LYS A 54 6.59 3.90 6.42
C LYS A 54 7.75 3.47 5.53
N LYS A 55 8.75 2.79 6.08
CA LYS A 55 9.89 2.30 5.30
C LYS A 55 9.46 1.32 4.20
N GLU A 56 8.57 0.38 4.51
CA GLU A 56 8.05 -0.55 3.50
C GLU A 56 7.17 0.15 2.46
N LEU A 57 6.43 1.19 2.84
CA LEU A 57 5.65 2.02 1.92
C LEU A 57 6.57 2.77 0.95
N ASP A 58 7.61 3.42 1.47
CA ASP A 58 8.62 4.13 0.67
C ASP A 58 9.31 3.16 -0.31
N LEU A 59 9.64 1.95 0.14
CA LEU A 59 10.22 0.90 -0.71
C LEU A 59 9.25 0.43 -1.79
N ALA A 60 7.98 0.17 -1.46
CA ALA A 60 6.98 -0.25 -2.43
C ALA A 60 6.76 0.83 -3.51
N LEU A 61 6.56 2.08 -3.10
CA LEU A 61 6.29 3.19 -4.02
C LEU A 61 7.52 3.62 -4.85
N SER A 62 8.73 3.15 -4.50
CA SER A 62 9.92 3.34 -5.33
C SER A 62 9.93 2.48 -6.61
N ASP A 63 9.07 1.46 -6.69
CA ASP A 63 8.93 0.64 -7.90
C ASP A 63 8.01 1.34 -8.93
N PRO A 64 8.52 1.73 -10.10
CA PRO A 64 7.71 2.39 -11.12
C PRO A 64 6.55 1.52 -11.63
N ASN A 65 6.67 0.19 -11.62
CA ASN A 65 5.59 -0.69 -12.05
C ASN A 65 4.39 -0.61 -11.10
N LEU A 66 4.65 -0.57 -9.79
CA LEU A 66 3.60 -0.35 -8.80
C LEU A 66 2.99 1.04 -8.97
N GLY A 67 3.82 2.06 -9.20
CA GLY A 67 3.34 3.42 -9.47
C GLY A 67 2.38 3.49 -10.66
N VAL A 68 2.70 2.81 -11.78
CA VAL A 68 1.82 2.73 -12.96
C VAL A 68 0.52 1.98 -12.64
N LEU A 69 0.58 0.91 -11.86
CA LEU A 69 -0.61 0.15 -11.46
C LEU A 69 -1.56 0.97 -10.58
N ILE A 70 -1.03 1.70 -9.60
CA ILE A 70 -1.81 2.65 -8.78
C ILE A 70 -2.38 3.75 -9.66
N TYR A 71 -1.60 4.29 -10.60
CA TYR A 71 -2.05 5.34 -11.52
C TYR A 71 -3.20 4.88 -12.42
N ALA A 72 -3.24 3.61 -12.82
CA ALA A 72 -4.38 3.05 -13.54
C ALA A 72 -5.67 3.16 -12.72
N GLY A 73 -5.62 2.86 -11.42
CA GLY A 73 -6.73 3.07 -10.49
C GLY A 73 -7.18 4.54 -10.40
N VAL A 74 -6.23 5.47 -10.31
CA VAL A 74 -6.51 6.92 -10.31
C VAL A 74 -7.24 7.36 -11.58
N LEU A 75 -6.83 6.84 -12.74
CA LEU A 75 -7.50 7.14 -14.02
C LEU A 75 -8.91 6.57 -14.06
N LEU A 76 -9.10 5.31 -13.66
CA LEU A 76 -10.40 4.65 -13.64
C LEU A 76 -11.40 5.34 -12.70
N GLU A 77 -10.93 5.77 -11.52
CA GLU A 77 -11.72 6.57 -10.59
C GLU A 77 -12.21 7.87 -11.24
N ARG A 78 -11.31 8.58 -11.95
CA ARG A 78 -11.66 9.83 -12.63
C ARG A 78 -12.68 9.59 -13.75
N GLU A 79 -12.42 8.62 -14.63
CA GLU A 79 -13.34 8.29 -15.72
C GLU A 79 -14.70 7.79 -15.20
N GLY A 80 -14.71 7.10 -14.05
CA GLY A 80 -15.95 6.69 -13.36
C GLY A 80 -16.79 7.86 -12.91
N LYS A 81 -16.16 8.83 -12.22
CA LYS A 81 -16.82 10.09 -11.81
C LYS A 81 -17.32 10.91 -13.00
N GLU A 82 -16.64 10.84 -14.13
CA GLU A 82 -17.03 11.52 -15.36
C GLU A 82 -18.06 10.72 -16.20
N GLY A 83 -18.44 9.52 -15.76
CA GLY A 83 -19.40 8.65 -16.46
C GLY A 83 -18.89 8.15 -17.82
N LYS A 84 -17.57 8.03 -17.98
CA LYS A 84 -16.89 7.65 -19.23
C LYS A 84 -16.43 6.20 -19.27
N LEU A 85 -16.67 5.44 -18.20
CA LEU A 85 -16.32 4.02 -18.16
C LEU A 85 -17.11 3.23 -19.21
N PRO A 86 -16.47 2.26 -19.87
CA PRO A 86 -17.14 1.43 -20.87
C PRO A 86 -18.24 0.62 -20.21
N ASN A 87 -19.44 0.65 -20.80
CA ASN A 87 -20.61 -0.13 -20.36
C ASN A 87 -21.10 0.16 -18.93
N ILE A 88 -20.63 1.23 -18.28
CA ILE A 88 -21.04 1.65 -16.94
C ILE A 88 -21.51 3.10 -17.03
N SER A 89 -22.78 3.37 -16.75
CA SER A 89 -23.29 4.74 -16.70
C SER A 89 -22.79 5.45 -15.44
N GLY A 90 -22.61 6.78 -15.49
CA GLY A 90 -22.26 7.57 -14.29
C GLY A 90 -23.27 7.37 -13.14
N SER A 91 -24.55 7.24 -13.45
CA SER A 91 -25.59 6.94 -12.45
C SER A 91 -25.45 5.56 -11.81
N ALA A 92 -24.94 4.56 -12.53
CA ALA A 92 -24.66 3.23 -11.98
C ALA A 92 -23.41 3.27 -11.09
N TYR A 93 -22.42 4.07 -11.50
CA TYR A 93 -21.22 4.31 -10.70
C TYR A 93 -21.52 5.02 -9.37
N GLU A 94 -22.53 5.89 -9.29
CA GLU A 94 -22.88 6.60 -8.06
C GLU A 94 -23.81 5.84 -7.10
N LYS A 95 -24.65 4.93 -7.60
CA LYS A 95 -25.82 4.43 -6.83
C LYS A 95 -25.64 3.13 -6.09
N ASP A 96 -24.91 2.16 -6.63
CA ASP A 96 -24.50 0.95 -5.90
C ASP A 96 -23.64 0.08 -6.80
N LEU A 97 -22.39 -0.14 -6.39
CA LEU A 97 -21.34 -0.77 -7.18
C LEU A 97 -21.12 -2.24 -6.86
N THR A 98 -22.14 -2.93 -6.34
CA THR A 98 -22.07 -4.37 -6.06
C THR A 98 -21.64 -5.21 -7.27
N PHE A 99 -21.65 -4.65 -8.48
CA PHE A 99 -21.22 -5.29 -9.72
C PHE A 99 -19.84 -4.84 -10.25
N LEU A 100 -19.21 -3.82 -9.67
CA LEU A 100 -17.84 -3.47 -10.00
C LEU A 100 -16.94 -4.45 -9.24
N ILE A 101 -16.41 -5.43 -9.97
CA ILE A 101 -15.50 -6.46 -9.42
C ILE A 101 -14.05 -6.08 -9.76
N VAL A 102 -13.86 -5.19 -10.74
CA VAL A 102 -12.55 -4.87 -11.30
C VAL A 102 -11.71 -4.00 -10.36
N ASP A 103 -12.34 -3.19 -9.51
CA ASP A 103 -11.73 -2.50 -8.37
C ASP A 103 -11.07 -3.50 -7.40
N GLU A 104 -11.80 -4.53 -6.96
CA GLU A 104 -11.25 -5.58 -6.10
C GLU A 104 -10.11 -6.35 -6.80
N VAL A 105 -10.25 -6.63 -8.10
CA VAL A 105 -9.19 -7.28 -8.91
C VAL A 105 -7.92 -6.43 -8.92
N ILE A 106 -8.04 -5.11 -9.06
CA ILE A 106 -6.91 -4.18 -9.01
C ILE A 106 -6.32 -4.14 -7.60
N GLY A 107 -7.14 -4.02 -6.56
CA GLY A 107 -6.71 -4.01 -5.16
C GLY A 107 -5.94 -5.29 -4.77
N MET A 108 -6.49 -6.46 -5.11
CA MET A 108 -5.82 -7.75 -4.93
C MET A 108 -4.52 -7.84 -5.72
N SER A 109 -4.49 -7.34 -6.96
CA SER A 109 -3.29 -7.37 -7.81
C SER A 109 -2.18 -6.52 -7.21
N ILE A 110 -2.49 -5.33 -6.70
CA ILE A 110 -1.56 -4.45 -5.99
C ILE A 110 -1.00 -5.16 -4.75
N ALA A 111 -1.88 -5.68 -3.90
CA ALA A 111 -1.47 -6.33 -2.66
C ALA A 111 -0.57 -7.56 -2.92
N LYS A 112 -0.95 -8.36 -3.92
CA LYS A 112 -0.20 -9.55 -4.35
C LYS A 112 1.12 -9.19 -5.00
N TYR A 113 1.18 -8.08 -5.76
CA TYR A 113 2.43 -7.59 -6.34
C TYR A 113 3.44 -7.22 -5.25
N ILE A 114 2.99 -6.58 -4.16
CA ILE A 114 3.87 -6.10 -3.09
C ILE A 114 4.39 -7.24 -2.20
N SER A 115 3.53 -8.21 -1.84
CA SER A 115 3.89 -9.21 -0.81
C SER A 115 3.24 -10.59 -1.01
N GLY A 116 2.81 -10.89 -2.23
CA GLY A 116 2.24 -12.17 -2.61
C GLY A 116 0.93 -12.47 -1.89
N HIS A 117 0.68 -13.74 -1.58
CA HIS A 117 -0.56 -14.16 -0.93
C HIS A 117 -0.79 -13.54 0.45
N LYS A 118 0.28 -13.20 1.19
CA LYS A 118 0.16 -12.52 2.49
C LYS A 118 -0.48 -11.14 2.34
N GLY A 119 -0.03 -10.37 1.35
CA GLY A 119 -0.63 -9.08 1.02
C GLY A 119 -2.09 -9.20 0.66
N MET A 120 -2.46 -10.20 -0.13
CA MET A 120 -3.85 -10.46 -0.50
C MET A 120 -4.76 -10.71 0.72
N PHE A 121 -4.30 -11.48 1.72
CA PHE A 121 -5.06 -11.69 2.96
C PHE A 121 -5.23 -10.41 3.78
N GLU A 122 -4.19 -9.58 3.87
CA GLU A 122 -4.30 -8.28 4.54
C GLU A 122 -5.23 -7.34 3.76
N TYR A 123 -5.15 -7.31 2.43
CA TYR A 123 -6.07 -6.54 1.60
C TYR A 123 -7.54 -6.88 1.90
N LEU A 124 -7.89 -8.18 1.91
CA LEU A 124 -9.26 -8.62 2.24
C LEU A 124 -9.71 -8.15 3.63
N ARG A 125 -8.78 -8.05 4.57
CA ARG A 125 -9.05 -7.52 5.92
C ARG A 125 -9.32 -6.01 5.88
N PHE A 126 -8.53 -5.25 5.13
CA PHE A 126 -8.70 -3.80 4.99
C PHE A 126 -9.95 -3.44 4.19
N ASP A 127 -10.20 -4.11 3.07
CA ASP A 127 -11.39 -3.89 2.24
C ASP A 127 -12.68 -4.22 3.01
N LYS A 128 -12.69 -5.31 3.79
CA LYS A 128 -13.87 -5.64 4.61
C LYS A 128 -14.18 -4.58 5.68
N ILE A 129 -13.17 -3.94 6.28
CA ILE A 129 -13.34 -3.04 7.43
C ILE A 129 -13.43 -1.57 6.99
N LYS A 130 -12.78 -1.20 5.89
CA LYS A 130 -12.65 0.17 5.36
C LYS A 130 -12.28 1.23 6.42
N PRO A 131 -11.18 1.03 7.20
CA PRO A 131 -10.71 2.01 8.18
C PRO A 131 -10.28 3.35 7.56
N GLY A 132 -10.08 4.35 8.41
CA GLY A 132 -9.38 5.58 8.05
C GLY A 132 -9.90 6.29 6.79
N ILE A 133 -9.02 6.50 5.81
CA ILE A 133 -9.36 7.19 4.55
C ILE A 133 -10.25 6.35 3.63
N LEU A 134 -10.21 5.01 3.72
CA LEU A 134 -10.89 4.11 2.78
C LEU A 134 -12.40 4.36 2.72
N LYS A 135 -13.04 4.65 3.86
CA LYS A 135 -14.48 4.99 3.93
C LYS A 135 -14.89 6.27 3.19
N LYS A 136 -13.93 7.08 2.75
CA LYS A 136 -14.14 8.36 2.05
C LYS A 136 -13.77 8.29 0.57
N LEU A 137 -13.04 7.25 0.18
CA LEU A 137 -12.58 7.09 -1.19
C LEU A 137 -13.72 6.54 -2.04
N GLY A 138 -13.63 6.81 -3.34
CA GLY A 138 -14.51 6.17 -4.28
C GLY A 138 -14.03 4.77 -4.66
N PRO A 139 -14.80 4.08 -5.50
CA PRO A 139 -14.78 2.62 -5.69
C PRO A 139 -13.47 2.05 -6.19
N PHE A 140 -12.74 2.76 -7.05
CA PHE A 140 -11.45 2.26 -7.49
C PHE A 140 -10.38 2.60 -6.46
N MET A 141 -10.50 3.76 -5.83
CA MET A 141 -9.45 4.27 -4.94
C MET A 141 -9.47 3.63 -3.56
N ASP A 142 -10.62 3.25 -3.01
CA ASP A 142 -10.64 2.51 -1.74
C ASP A 142 -9.96 1.15 -1.90
N ASP A 143 -10.24 0.40 -2.97
CA ASP A 143 -9.56 -0.87 -3.25
C ASP A 143 -8.08 -0.73 -3.59
N VAL A 144 -7.70 0.28 -4.38
CA VAL A 144 -6.29 0.56 -4.71
C VAL A 144 -5.49 0.88 -3.45
N ILE A 145 -6.01 1.73 -2.58
CA ILE A 145 -5.33 2.11 -1.34
C ILE A 145 -5.39 0.99 -0.31
N ALA A 146 -6.49 0.22 -0.22
CA ALA A 146 -6.56 -0.98 0.60
C ALA A 146 -5.53 -2.02 0.15
N GLY A 147 -5.36 -2.20 -1.16
CA GLY A 147 -4.38 -3.11 -1.75
C GLY A 147 -2.95 -2.71 -1.41
N LEU A 148 -2.65 -1.41 -1.53
CA LEU A 148 -1.35 -0.84 -1.14
C LEU A 148 -1.09 -1.05 0.35
N ILE A 149 -2.05 -0.70 1.22
CA ILE A 149 -1.94 -0.86 2.67
C ILE A 149 -1.79 -2.32 3.06
N GLY A 150 -2.57 -3.23 2.47
CA GLY A 150 -2.52 -4.65 2.76
C GLY A 150 -1.18 -5.27 2.34
N GLY A 151 -0.73 -4.93 1.14
CA GLY A 151 0.59 -5.33 0.63
C GLY A 151 1.73 -4.90 1.54
N VAL A 152 1.76 -3.62 1.92
CA VAL A 152 2.80 -3.03 2.77
C VAL A 152 2.72 -3.56 4.22
N SER A 153 1.51 -3.72 4.77
CA SER A 153 1.30 -4.28 6.12
C SER A 153 1.87 -5.69 6.24
N ALA A 154 1.64 -6.54 5.24
CA ALA A 154 2.18 -7.90 5.22
C ALA A 154 3.72 -7.94 5.21
N ASN A 155 4.37 -7.01 4.50
CA ASN A 155 5.82 -6.86 4.52
C ASN A 155 6.33 -6.32 5.87
N MET A 156 5.62 -5.34 6.46
CA MET A 156 5.91 -4.83 7.80
C MET A 156 5.93 -5.97 8.84
N TYR A 157 4.91 -6.83 8.85
CA TYR A 157 4.85 -7.97 9.77
C TYR A 157 5.95 -9.01 9.50
N THR A 158 6.26 -9.28 8.23
CA THR A 158 7.28 -10.28 7.86
C THR A 158 8.69 -9.81 8.21
N ARG A 159 9.05 -8.57 7.88
CA ARG A 159 10.39 -8.03 8.14
C ARG A 159 10.61 -7.62 9.58
N GLY A 160 9.56 -7.16 10.27
CA GLY A 160 9.61 -6.98 11.73
C GLY A 160 10.07 -8.26 12.43
N ALA A 161 9.48 -9.41 12.07
CA ALA A 161 9.88 -10.70 12.64
C ALA A 161 11.32 -11.11 12.27
N SER A 162 11.82 -10.66 11.11
CA SER A 162 13.15 -10.99 10.58
C SER A 162 14.29 -10.22 11.29
N GLU A 163 14.04 -9.01 11.83
CA GLU A 163 15.04 -8.25 12.62
C GLU A 163 15.48 -8.97 13.92
N LYS A 164 14.81 -10.06 14.31
CA LYS A 164 15.28 -10.96 15.37
C LYS A 164 16.33 -12.00 14.91
N GLY A 165 16.43 -12.29 13.61
CA GLY A 165 17.43 -13.23 13.09
C GLY A 165 18.87 -12.78 13.38
N ASP A 166 19.12 -11.47 13.35
CA ASP A 166 20.46 -10.89 13.56
C ASP A 166 20.78 -10.54 15.02
N MET A 167 19.81 -10.60 15.94
CA MET A 167 20.05 -10.43 17.39
C MET A 167 19.86 -11.72 18.21
N GLY A 168 19.49 -12.83 17.58
CA GLY A 168 19.29 -14.14 18.21
C GLY A 168 20.59 -14.89 18.51
N GLU A 169 21.72 -14.55 17.88
CA GLU A 169 23.01 -15.24 18.11
C GLU A 169 23.87 -14.63 19.23
N TYR A 170 23.57 -13.41 19.70
CA TYR A 170 24.44 -12.74 20.69
C TYR A 170 24.06 -13.04 22.15
N ILE A 171 22.88 -13.61 22.39
CA ILE A 171 22.35 -13.85 23.75
C ILE A 171 22.59 -15.28 24.26
N ASP A 172 23.04 -16.22 23.42
CA ASP A 172 23.20 -17.63 23.81
C ASP A 172 24.65 -18.01 24.21
N LEU A 173 25.58 -17.04 24.26
CA LEU A 173 26.99 -17.27 24.59
C LEU A 173 27.43 -16.75 25.97
N LYS A 174 26.53 -16.18 26.77
CA LYS A 174 26.89 -15.62 28.10
C LYS A 174 26.34 -16.36 29.32
N ASP A 175 25.39 -17.27 29.15
CA ASP A 175 24.80 -18.01 30.28
C ASP A 175 25.38 -19.43 30.45
N GLY A 176 26.45 -19.76 29.73
CA GLY A 176 27.11 -21.07 29.77
C GLY A 176 28.41 -21.17 30.57
N ILE A 177 28.90 -20.10 31.22
CA ILE A 177 30.15 -20.14 32.00
C ILE A 177 30.03 -19.34 33.30
N ALA A 178 29.49 -20.00 34.32
CA ALA A 178 29.81 -19.87 35.75
C ALA A 178 28.94 -20.93 36.45
N GLY A 179 29.47 -22.00 37.02
CA GLY A 179 30.46 -22.00 38.09
C GLY A 179 29.74 -22.39 39.36
#